data_AF-A0AAV5P8Z2-F1
#
_entry.id   AF-A0AAV5P8Z2-F1
#
_cell.length_a   1.000
_cell.length_b   1.000
_cell.length_c   1.000
_cell.angle_alpha   90.00
_cell.angle_beta   90.00
_cell.angle_gamma   90.00
#
_symmetry.space_group_name_H-M   'P 1'
#
loop_
_entity.id
_entity.type
_entity.pdbx_description
1 polymer ?
#
loop_
_entity_poly.entity_id
_entity_poly.type
_entity_poly.pdbx_seq_one_letter_code
_entity_poly.pdbx_strand_id
1 'polypeptide(L)'
;MTTTAPTTSGPARAPHDPAPHDPARVRDVVGVGIGPFNLGLAALSAPLDDVDAVFLDAASEFRWHPGMMIEGATIQVPFLADLVTMADPTSPYSFLAFLKATGRLYPFYIRESFYPLRAEYDAYCRWVAARLGSLRWSRRVIAVEHDPAADAFVVRAETLAPDGSVTGTEEHRGRHLVLGVGTSPVLPPALRALADEVARGEHPGAGPLVHSAQYLPHRDALAAAGSVTVVGSGQSAAEVYRDLLDGVHGDARRPGYRLDWVTRSPRFFPMEYTKLTLEMTSPEYTDHFHALPLELRQLLGREQRGLYKGISGDLVDEIYDALYRLSLDRPVPTTLLTDTEVVAARYEPAARGRGDTGAAGEPDAAGPAGEYVLRLRHAQLGREVERRTRALVVATGYAASVPAFLDPVRHLLRFDELGRFDVARDYTVDDARRVHVLNGEEHTHGITAPDLGFAAWRNAVVLRTVTGREVYPVEERIAFQTFGLPDDAGPATAPPPTASRTADAAASAATAGRTAGEAR
;
A
#
# COMPACT_ATOMS: atom_id res chain seq x y z
N MET A 1 27.80 9.49 -56.22
CA MET A 1 26.89 10.10 -55.23
C MET A 1 27.27 9.54 -53.87
N THR A 2 27.84 10.40 -53.05
CA THR A 2 28.53 10.09 -51.80
C THR A 2 27.53 9.77 -50.68
N THR A 3 27.66 8.58 -50.13
CA THR A 3 26.88 8.05 -49.00
C THR A 3 27.19 8.84 -47.73
N THR A 4 26.19 9.51 -47.16
CA THR A 4 26.26 10.20 -45.87
C THR A 4 25.78 9.25 -44.78
N ALA A 5 26.64 8.97 -43.80
CA ALA A 5 26.33 8.17 -42.62
C ALA A 5 25.37 8.93 -41.67
N PRO A 6 24.49 8.23 -40.94
CA PRO A 6 23.66 8.87 -39.92
C PRO A 6 24.54 9.27 -38.72
N THR A 7 24.42 10.53 -38.33
CA THR A 7 25.03 11.10 -37.13
C THR A 7 24.50 10.39 -35.88
N THR A 8 25.40 9.73 -35.17
CA THR A 8 25.16 9.17 -33.85
C THR A 8 24.80 10.29 -32.88
N SER A 9 23.67 10.14 -32.18
CA SER A 9 23.29 10.92 -31.01
C SER A 9 24.45 10.94 -30.00
N GLY A 10 24.81 12.13 -29.51
CA GLY A 10 25.92 12.35 -28.61
C GLY A 10 25.89 11.50 -27.32
N PRO A 11 27.03 11.37 -26.62
CA PRO A 11 27.14 10.51 -25.46
C PRO A 11 26.19 10.99 -24.36
N ALA A 12 25.51 10.03 -23.72
CA ALA A 12 24.81 10.26 -22.47
C ALA A 12 25.79 10.93 -21.49
N ARG A 13 25.35 12.05 -20.89
CA ARG A 13 26.07 12.77 -19.85
C ARG A 13 26.49 11.76 -18.78
N ALA A 14 27.78 11.65 -18.50
CA ALA A 14 28.32 10.76 -17.48
C ALA A 14 27.58 10.98 -16.14
N PRO A 15 27.40 9.95 -15.29
CA PRO A 15 26.81 10.13 -13.98
C PRO A 15 27.58 11.23 -13.26
N HIS A 16 26.89 12.31 -12.91
CA HIS A 16 27.46 13.38 -12.10
C HIS A 16 27.88 12.73 -10.78
N ASP A 17 29.18 12.67 -10.51
CA ASP A 17 29.67 12.33 -9.19
C ASP A 17 28.96 13.26 -8.19
N PRO A 18 28.24 12.73 -7.19
CA PRO A 18 27.54 13.58 -6.24
C PRO A 18 28.56 14.50 -5.57
N ALA A 19 28.29 15.80 -5.56
CA ALA A 19 29.13 16.77 -4.88
C ALA A 19 29.42 16.28 -3.44
N PRO A 20 30.66 16.44 -2.94
CA PRO A 20 31.04 15.94 -1.62
C PRO A 20 30.07 16.45 -0.54
N HIS A 21 29.67 15.55 0.35
CA HIS A 21 28.72 15.86 1.41
C HIS A 21 29.33 16.86 2.40
N ASP A 22 28.85 18.10 2.37
CA ASP A 22 29.12 19.09 3.41
C ASP A 22 28.02 19.01 4.48
N PRO A 23 28.32 18.51 5.70
CA PRO A 23 27.34 18.43 6.78
C PRO A 23 26.87 19.81 7.24
N ALA A 24 27.68 20.88 7.07
CA ALA A 24 27.32 22.23 7.48
C ALA A 24 26.33 22.92 6.53
N ARG A 25 26.19 22.43 5.29
CA ARG A 25 25.29 22.99 4.29
C ARG A 25 23.83 22.72 4.66
N VAL A 26 23.07 23.79 4.88
CA VAL A 26 21.62 23.75 5.04
C VAL A 26 20.97 23.72 3.67
N ARG A 27 20.24 22.65 3.37
CA ARG A 27 19.47 22.46 2.14
C ARG A 27 18.06 23.02 2.27
N ASP A 28 17.37 23.18 1.16
CA ASP A 28 15.94 23.57 1.19
C ASP A 28 15.08 22.38 1.62
N VAL A 29 15.38 21.18 1.13
CA VAL A 29 14.61 19.96 1.42
C VAL A 29 15.51 18.80 1.87
N VAL A 30 15.13 18.15 2.96
CA VAL A 30 15.58 16.79 3.30
C VAL A 30 14.37 15.85 3.29
N GLY A 31 14.35 14.93 2.32
CA GLY A 31 13.33 13.89 2.23
C GLY A 31 13.76 12.60 2.93
N VAL A 32 12.86 11.98 3.68
CA VAL A 32 13.10 10.71 4.38
C VAL A 32 12.19 9.62 3.80
N GLY A 33 12.80 8.57 3.25
CA GLY A 33 12.15 7.53 2.45
C GLY A 33 12.09 7.91 0.97
N ILE A 34 12.48 6.98 0.09
CA ILE A 34 12.46 7.13 -1.38
C ILE A 34 11.49 6.09 -1.95
N GLY A 35 10.24 6.16 -1.49
CA GLY A 35 9.09 5.57 -2.19
C GLY A 35 8.71 6.36 -3.44
N PRO A 36 7.70 5.93 -4.22
CA PRO A 36 7.29 6.61 -5.45
C PRO A 36 6.93 8.09 -5.25
N PHE A 37 6.34 8.46 -4.11
CA PHE A 37 5.97 9.85 -3.82
C PHE A 37 7.21 10.78 -3.71
N ASN A 38 8.16 10.44 -2.84
CA ASN A 38 9.40 11.22 -2.69
C ASN A 38 10.33 11.10 -3.91
N LEU A 39 10.30 9.98 -4.64
CA LEU A 39 11.01 9.87 -5.92
C LEU A 39 10.43 10.84 -6.96
N GLY A 40 9.11 11.01 -7.00
CA GLY A 40 8.46 12.02 -7.83
C GLY A 40 8.82 13.44 -7.39
N LEU A 41 8.86 13.70 -6.08
CA LEU A 41 9.27 15.00 -5.56
C LEU A 41 10.72 15.32 -5.96
N ALA A 42 11.62 14.34 -5.85
CA ALA A 42 13.01 14.47 -6.27
C ALA A 42 13.14 14.73 -7.78
N ALA A 43 12.31 14.08 -8.61
CA ALA A 43 12.30 14.28 -10.05
C ALA A 43 11.76 15.67 -10.45
N LEU A 44 10.73 16.16 -9.75
CA LEU A 44 10.15 17.49 -9.96
C LEU A 44 11.03 18.62 -9.36
N SER A 45 11.84 18.34 -8.34
CA SER A 45 12.78 19.33 -7.81
C SER A 45 14.07 19.43 -8.65
N ALA A 46 14.47 18.35 -9.33
CA ALA A 46 15.74 18.26 -10.06
C ALA A 46 16.00 19.36 -11.13
N PRO A 47 15.02 19.84 -11.91
CA PRO A 47 15.25 20.91 -12.90
C PRO A 47 15.23 22.32 -12.28
N LEU A 48 15.00 22.48 -10.98
CA LEU A 48 14.88 23.77 -10.32
C LEU A 48 16.24 24.20 -9.78
N ASP A 49 16.88 25.17 -10.44
CA ASP A 49 18.20 25.68 -10.03
C ASP A 49 18.20 26.37 -8.65
N ASP A 50 17.02 26.78 -8.18
CA ASP A 50 16.78 27.45 -6.89
C ASP A 50 16.31 26.51 -5.77
N VAL A 51 16.33 25.18 -5.97
CA VAL A 51 15.95 24.19 -4.95
C VAL A 51 17.08 23.18 -4.72
N ASP A 52 17.69 23.24 -3.55
CA ASP A 52 18.67 22.25 -3.09
C ASP A 52 17.98 21.18 -2.24
N ALA A 53 17.91 19.94 -2.76
CA ALA A 53 17.23 18.83 -2.12
C ALA A 53 18.12 17.59 -1.98
N VAL A 54 17.97 16.87 -0.87
CA VAL A 54 18.52 15.53 -0.67
C VAL A 54 17.45 14.58 -0.15
N PHE A 55 17.48 13.33 -0.61
CA PHE A 55 16.53 12.30 -0.17
C PHE A 55 17.29 11.07 0.33
N LEU A 56 16.88 10.54 1.48
CA LEU A 56 17.57 9.45 2.18
C LEU A 56 16.67 8.21 2.23
N ASP A 57 17.20 7.03 1.93
CA ASP A 57 16.50 5.76 2.13
C ASP A 57 17.43 4.69 2.68
N ALA A 58 16.90 3.81 3.53
CA ALA A 58 17.65 2.72 4.14
C ALA A 58 17.95 1.59 3.15
N ALA A 59 17.11 1.40 2.12
CA ALA A 59 17.36 0.43 1.06
C ALA A 59 18.60 0.83 0.24
N SER A 60 19.27 -0.16 -0.34
CA SER A 60 20.44 0.07 -1.20
C SER A 60 20.06 0.53 -2.62
N GLU A 61 18.80 0.36 -3.01
CA GLU A 61 18.25 0.73 -4.30
C GLU A 61 16.72 0.83 -4.24
N PHE A 62 16.13 1.48 -5.25
CA PHE A 62 14.68 1.49 -5.39
C PHE A 62 14.15 0.09 -5.75
N ARG A 63 13.18 -0.37 -4.95
CA ARG A 63 12.38 -1.58 -5.22
C ARG A 63 10.96 -1.36 -4.71
N TRP A 64 9.97 -1.46 -5.59
CA TRP A 64 8.58 -1.23 -5.20
C TRP A 64 7.83 -2.56 -5.00
N HIS A 65 7.54 -2.89 -3.73
CA HIS A 65 6.83 -4.10 -3.30
C HIS A 65 7.35 -5.41 -3.93
N PRO A 66 8.65 -5.74 -3.79
CA PRO A 66 9.26 -6.86 -4.50
C PRO A 66 8.63 -8.23 -4.19
N GLY A 67 8.11 -8.45 -2.97
CA GLY A 67 7.45 -9.71 -2.62
C GLY A 67 6.08 -9.94 -3.27
N MET A 68 5.52 -8.92 -3.92
CA MET A 68 4.27 -8.98 -4.69
C MET A 68 4.51 -8.71 -6.20
N MET A 69 5.74 -8.83 -6.69
CA MET A 69 6.07 -8.64 -8.11
C MET A 69 5.66 -9.84 -8.98
N ILE A 70 4.41 -10.30 -8.83
CA ILE A 70 3.87 -11.46 -9.54
C ILE A 70 3.88 -11.17 -11.05
N GLU A 71 4.30 -12.15 -11.84
CA GLU A 71 4.39 -12.01 -13.29
C GLU A 71 3.02 -11.65 -13.89
N GLY A 72 3.00 -10.72 -14.84
CA GLY A 72 1.76 -10.24 -15.47
C GLY A 72 0.94 -9.24 -14.65
N ALA A 73 1.22 -9.06 -13.35
CA ALA A 73 0.51 -8.09 -12.54
C ALA A 73 0.70 -6.65 -13.06
N THR A 74 -0.39 -5.89 -13.12
CA THR A 74 -0.38 -4.48 -13.53
C THR A 74 -0.46 -3.55 -12.33
N ILE A 75 -0.11 -2.29 -12.56
CA ILE A 75 -0.50 -1.21 -11.65
C ILE A 75 -1.97 -0.83 -11.91
N GLN A 76 -2.70 -0.44 -10.86
CA GLN A 76 -4.14 -0.14 -10.96
C GLN A 76 -4.44 1.31 -11.36
N VAL A 77 -3.43 2.05 -11.82
CA VAL A 77 -3.55 3.43 -12.30
C VAL A 77 -3.04 3.56 -13.74
N PRO A 78 -3.57 4.48 -14.56
CA PRO A 78 -3.05 4.72 -15.90
C PRO A 78 -1.57 5.16 -15.87
N PHE A 79 -0.82 4.92 -16.94
CA PHE A 79 0.60 5.33 -17.02
C PHE A 79 0.84 6.85 -16.92
N LEU A 80 -0.22 7.67 -17.07
CA LEU A 80 -0.16 9.12 -16.83
C LEU A 80 0.09 9.43 -15.35
N ALA A 81 -0.36 8.56 -14.45
CA ALA A 81 -0.04 8.56 -13.03
C ALA A 81 1.39 8.04 -12.77
N ASP A 82 2.35 8.53 -13.55
CA ASP A 82 3.76 8.32 -13.31
C ASP A 82 4.30 9.34 -12.27
N LEU A 83 5.62 9.45 -12.14
CA LEU A 83 6.24 10.27 -11.12
C LEU A 83 6.06 11.79 -11.35
N VAL A 84 5.77 12.24 -12.58
CA VAL A 84 5.93 13.64 -13.01
C VAL A 84 4.84 14.17 -13.95
N THR A 85 4.23 13.32 -14.77
CA THR A 85 3.42 13.73 -15.93
C THR A 85 2.21 14.56 -15.54
N MET A 86 1.55 14.26 -14.41
CA MET A 86 0.41 15.05 -13.93
C MET A 86 0.80 16.45 -13.40
N ALA A 87 2.09 16.75 -13.24
CA ALA A 87 2.58 18.11 -12.91
C ALA A 87 3.31 18.76 -14.10
N ASP A 88 4.06 17.98 -14.88
CA ASP A 88 4.78 18.43 -16.07
C ASP A 88 4.95 17.28 -17.09
N PRO A 89 4.07 17.21 -18.11
CA PRO A 89 4.18 16.22 -19.18
C PRO A 89 5.45 16.32 -20.02
N THR A 90 6.19 17.44 -19.95
CA THR A 90 7.43 17.65 -20.71
C THR A 90 8.67 17.09 -19.99
N SER A 91 8.51 16.70 -18.73
CA SER A 91 9.60 16.22 -17.88
C SER A 91 10.36 15.05 -18.53
N PRO A 92 11.71 15.07 -18.52
CA PRO A 92 12.54 13.99 -19.06
C PRO A 92 12.48 12.71 -18.18
N TYR A 93 11.76 12.77 -17.06
CA TYR A 93 11.51 11.68 -16.14
C TYR A 93 10.13 11.03 -16.32
N SER A 94 9.36 11.39 -17.37
CA SER A 94 8.08 10.74 -17.65
C SER A 94 8.23 9.27 -18.05
N PHE A 95 7.18 8.47 -17.84
CA PHE A 95 7.12 7.08 -18.22
C PHE A 95 7.28 6.89 -19.74
N LEU A 96 6.73 7.81 -20.55
CA LEU A 96 6.93 7.81 -21.99
C LEU A 96 8.39 8.10 -22.39
N ALA A 97 9.07 9.01 -21.68
CA ALA A 97 10.50 9.25 -21.90
C ALA A 97 11.33 8.01 -21.56
N PHE A 98 10.98 7.28 -20.50
CA PHE A 98 11.57 5.99 -20.17
C PHE A 98 11.36 4.94 -21.27
N LEU A 99 10.12 4.77 -21.73
CA LEU A 99 9.81 3.82 -22.81
C LEU A 99 10.57 4.18 -24.10
N LYS A 100 10.71 5.47 -24.41
CA LYS A 100 11.49 5.92 -25.56
C LYS A 100 12.98 5.59 -25.39
N ALA A 101 13.55 5.91 -24.22
CA ALA A 101 14.96 5.69 -23.92
C ALA A 101 15.34 4.20 -23.90
N THR A 102 14.41 3.32 -23.55
CA THR A 102 14.61 1.87 -23.48
C THR A 102 14.18 1.10 -24.74
N GLY A 103 13.76 1.82 -25.79
CA GLY A 103 13.32 1.20 -27.05
C GLY A 103 11.98 0.46 -26.97
N ARG A 104 11.22 0.65 -25.88
CA ARG A 104 9.94 -0.05 -25.63
C ARG A 104 8.69 0.76 -25.98
N LEU A 105 8.85 2.01 -26.44
CA LEU A 105 7.71 2.89 -26.78
C LEU A 105 6.77 2.30 -27.84
N TYR A 106 7.28 1.80 -28.96
CA TYR A 106 6.44 1.21 -30.01
C TYR A 106 5.76 -0.10 -29.57
N PRO A 107 6.47 -1.04 -28.90
CA PRO A 107 5.82 -2.19 -28.28
C PRO A 107 4.70 -1.81 -27.29
N PHE A 108 4.91 -0.79 -26.47
CA PHE A 108 3.90 -0.29 -25.53
C PHE A 108 2.71 0.37 -26.26
N TYR A 109 2.97 1.13 -27.33
CA TYR A 109 1.95 1.70 -28.20
C TYR A 109 1.06 0.60 -28.83
N ILE A 110 1.68 -0.46 -29.36
CA ILE A 110 0.95 -1.61 -29.95
C ILE A 110 0.16 -2.38 -28.87
N ARG A 111 0.66 -2.45 -27.64
CA ARG A 111 -0.03 -3.09 -26.52
C ARG A 111 -1.37 -2.41 -26.18
N GLU A 112 -1.52 -1.12 -26.50
CA GLU A 112 -2.76 -0.35 -26.35
C GLU A 112 -3.44 -0.53 -24.98
N SER A 113 -2.64 -0.52 -23.91
CA SER A 113 -3.14 -0.66 -22.55
C SER A 113 -2.61 0.46 -21.68
N PHE A 114 -3.53 1.15 -21.01
CA PHE A 114 -3.21 2.25 -20.10
C PHE A 114 -2.48 1.80 -18.84
N TYR A 115 -2.47 0.50 -18.50
CA TYR A 115 -1.95 -0.02 -17.24
C TYR A 115 -0.60 -0.71 -17.45
N PRO A 116 0.52 -0.10 -17.06
CA PRO A 116 1.84 -0.71 -17.08
C PRO A 116 1.88 -2.00 -16.26
N LEU A 117 2.79 -2.90 -16.64
CA LEU A 117 3.17 -4.01 -15.77
C LEU A 117 3.85 -3.46 -14.51
N ARG A 118 3.60 -4.06 -13.34
CA ARG A 118 4.23 -3.66 -12.07
C ARG A 118 5.76 -3.70 -12.17
N ALA A 119 6.30 -4.72 -12.84
CA ALA A 119 7.73 -4.86 -13.09
C ALA A 119 8.29 -3.77 -14.03
N GLU A 120 7.48 -3.31 -14.99
CA GLU A 120 7.84 -2.22 -15.90
C GLU A 120 7.82 -0.86 -15.17
N TYR A 121 6.84 -0.64 -14.29
CA TYR A 121 6.77 0.56 -13.45
C TYR A 121 7.92 0.62 -12.43
N ASP A 122 8.29 -0.52 -11.81
CA ASP A 122 9.49 -0.62 -10.97
C ASP A 122 10.77 -0.30 -11.77
N ALA A 123 10.91 -0.84 -12.98
CA ALA A 123 12.04 -0.55 -13.86
C ALA A 123 12.10 0.94 -14.27
N TYR A 124 10.94 1.55 -14.52
CA TYR A 124 10.82 2.99 -14.74
C TYR A 124 11.32 3.79 -13.54
N CYS A 125 10.84 3.49 -12.33
CA CYS A 125 11.27 4.19 -11.12
C CYS A 125 12.78 4.03 -10.86
N ARG A 126 13.33 2.82 -11.06
CA ARG A 126 14.79 2.59 -10.99
C ARG A 126 15.56 3.41 -12.03
N TRP A 127 15.04 3.52 -13.25
CA TRP A 127 15.64 4.33 -14.29
C TRP A 127 15.64 5.82 -13.96
N VAL A 128 14.56 6.34 -13.34
CA VAL A 128 14.52 7.72 -12.82
C VAL A 128 15.53 7.88 -11.68
N ALA A 129 15.51 6.97 -10.69
CA ALA A 129 16.41 7.02 -9.54
C ALA A 129 17.90 7.03 -9.94
N ALA A 130 18.29 6.25 -10.94
CA ALA A 130 19.67 6.21 -11.46
C ALA A 130 20.12 7.53 -12.12
N ARG A 131 19.18 8.41 -12.47
CA ARG A 131 19.44 9.69 -13.15
C ARG A 131 19.37 10.91 -12.20
N LEU A 132 19.02 10.69 -10.93
CA LEU A 132 18.89 11.74 -9.93
C LEU A 132 20.10 11.79 -9.00
N GLY A 133 20.79 12.94 -8.97
CA GLY A 133 21.96 13.17 -8.11
C GLY A 133 21.61 13.47 -6.65
N SER A 134 20.33 13.73 -6.33
CA SER A 134 19.83 14.10 -5.00
C SER A 134 19.55 12.91 -4.07
N LEU A 135 19.64 11.67 -4.56
CA LEU A 135 19.29 10.47 -3.79
C LEU A 135 20.49 9.90 -3.04
N ARG A 136 20.27 9.44 -1.80
CA ARG A 136 21.26 8.77 -0.95
C ARG A 136 20.65 7.48 -0.38
N TRP A 137 21.05 6.36 -0.99
CA TRP A 137 20.66 5.01 -0.59
C TRP A 137 21.53 4.48 0.56
N SER A 138 21.09 3.42 1.24
CA SER A 138 21.77 2.85 2.42
C SER A 138 21.94 3.85 3.57
N ARG A 139 20.99 4.77 3.73
CA ARG A 139 20.93 5.78 4.80
C ARG A 139 19.69 5.53 5.66
N ARG A 140 19.87 4.87 6.81
CA ARG A 140 18.79 4.68 7.76
C ARG A 140 18.70 5.88 8.68
N VAL A 141 17.68 6.71 8.51
CA VAL A 141 17.39 7.82 9.43
C VAL A 141 17.03 7.28 10.80
N ILE A 142 17.70 7.79 11.83
CA ILE A 142 17.55 7.35 13.23
C ILE A 142 17.07 8.46 14.17
N ALA A 143 17.29 9.72 13.81
CA ALA A 143 16.80 10.87 14.59
C ALA A 143 16.61 12.09 13.70
N VAL A 144 15.62 12.91 14.04
CA VAL A 144 15.41 14.26 13.53
C VAL A 144 15.38 15.20 14.72
N GLU A 145 16.25 16.19 14.70
CA GLU A 145 16.34 17.27 15.69
C GLU A 145 16.07 18.62 15.01
N HIS A 146 15.84 19.67 15.78
CA HIS A 146 15.73 21.04 15.27
C HIS A 146 16.84 21.90 15.88
N ASP A 147 17.64 22.55 15.04
CA ASP A 147 18.69 23.49 15.43
C ASP A 147 18.11 24.92 15.40
N PRO A 148 17.86 25.55 16.56
CA PRO A 148 17.29 26.89 16.60
C PRO A 148 18.23 27.99 16.08
N ALA A 149 19.54 27.76 16.08
CA ALA A 149 20.51 28.76 15.63
C ALA A 149 20.57 28.81 14.10
N ALA A 150 20.47 27.66 13.45
CA ALA A 150 20.38 27.54 12.00
C ALA A 150 18.95 27.66 11.45
N ASP A 151 17.94 27.62 12.33
CA ASP A 151 16.51 27.55 11.98
C ASP A 151 16.23 26.41 10.97
N ALA A 152 16.80 25.23 11.25
CA ALA A 152 16.80 24.08 10.34
C ALA A 152 16.67 22.75 11.10
N PHE A 153 16.10 21.75 10.43
CA PHE A 153 16.09 20.38 10.90
C PHE A 153 17.46 19.72 10.69
N VAL A 154 17.89 18.92 11.65
CA VAL A 154 19.10 18.07 11.59
C VAL A 154 18.63 16.62 11.53
N VAL A 155 18.85 15.97 10.39
CA VAL A 155 18.48 14.58 10.14
C VAL A 155 19.72 13.71 10.26
N ARG A 156 19.77 12.87 11.30
CA ARG A 156 20.86 11.93 11.54
C ARG A 156 20.54 10.58 10.92
N ALA A 157 21.46 10.06 10.10
CA ALA A 157 21.32 8.79 9.42
C ALA A 157 22.53 7.87 9.63
N GLU A 158 22.29 6.59 9.81
CA GLU A 158 23.30 5.54 9.77
C GLU A 158 23.59 5.13 8.33
N THR A 159 24.87 4.97 7.99
CA THR A 159 25.31 4.44 6.70
C THR A 159 25.41 2.93 6.77
N LEU A 160 24.71 2.23 5.88
CA LEU A 160 24.60 0.77 5.87
C LEU A 160 25.52 0.13 4.81
N ALA A 161 26.20 -0.95 5.19
CA ALA A 161 26.84 -1.86 4.25
C ALA A 161 25.81 -2.79 3.57
N PRO A 162 26.19 -3.51 2.48
CA PRO A 162 25.28 -4.43 1.79
C PRO A 162 24.71 -5.55 2.67
N ASP A 163 25.39 -5.93 3.74
CA ASP A 163 24.92 -6.92 4.73
C ASP A 163 24.01 -6.32 5.82
N GLY A 164 23.71 -5.02 5.73
CA GLY A 164 22.89 -4.27 6.68
C GLY A 164 23.65 -3.79 7.93
N SER A 165 24.95 -4.08 8.05
CA SER A 165 25.75 -3.58 9.17
C SER A 165 25.96 -2.07 9.08
N VAL A 166 26.05 -1.40 10.24
CA VAL A 166 26.28 0.04 10.33
C VAL A 166 27.77 0.32 10.17
N THR A 167 28.13 1.18 9.22
CA THR A 167 29.51 1.56 8.90
C THR A 167 29.87 2.97 9.36
N GLY A 168 28.88 3.80 9.67
CA GLY A 168 29.08 5.16 10.14
C GLY A 168 27.76 5.92 10.32
N THR A 169 27.87 7.22 10.57
CA THR A 169 26.74 8.13 10.74
C THR A 169 27.00 9.42 9.98
N GLU A 170 25.98 9.98 9.36
CA GLU A 170 26.00 11.27 8.68
C GLU A 170 24.83 12.16 9.14
N GLU A 171 24.99 13.47 9.00
CA GLU A 171 23.99 14.48 9.34
C GLU A 171 23.64 15.31 8.11
N HIS A 172 22.34 15.49 7.86
CA HIS A 172 21.82 16.34 6.80
C HIS A 172 21.00 17.46 7.40
N ARG A 173 21.28 18.71 7.00
CA ARG A 173 20.52 19.88 7.45
C ARG A 173 19.54 20.34 6.37
N GLY A 174 18.31 20.67 6.76
CA GLY A 174 17.24 21.08 5.84
C GLY A 174 16.27 22.08 6.45
N ARG A 175 15.82 23.07 5.66
CA ARG A 175 14.74 23.99 6.04
C ARG A 175 13.39 23.26 6.10
N HIS A 176 13.13 22.40 5.12
CA HIS A 176 11.94 21.55 5.06
C HIS A 176 12.31 20.07 5.23
N LEU A 177 11.46 19.35 5.95
CA LEU A 177 11.49 17.90 6.10
C LEU A 177 10.32 17.30 5.33
N VAL A 178 10.55 16.31 4.47
CA VAL A 178 9.48 15.62 3.73
C VAL A 178 9.48 14.13 4.06
N LEU A 179 8.44 13.68 4.76
CA LEU A 179 8.28 12.32 5.24
C LEU A 179 7.55 11.48 4.20
N GLY A 180 8.30 10.66 3.46
CA GLY A 180 7.82 9.69 2.47
C GLY A 180 8.19 8.25 2.85
N VAL A 181 8.14 7.94 4.14
CA VAL A 181 8.57 6.65 4.72
C VAL A 181 7.65 5.47 4.40
N GLY A 182 6.50 5.73 3.77
CA GLY A 182 5.54 4.71 3.37
C GLY A 182 4.79 4.07 4.54
N THR A 183 4.35 2.84 4.34
CA THR A 183 3.51 2.09 5.28
C THR A 183 4.13 0.73 5.59
N SER A 184 3.81 0.15 6.75
CA SER A 184 4.34 -1.15 7.18
C SER A 184 3.27 -2.23 7.17
N PRO A 185 3.62 -3.50 6.86
CA PRO A 185 2.71 -4.64 6.93
C PRO A 185 1.95 -4.72 8.26
N VAL A 186 0.65 -4.98 8.20
CA VAL A 186 -0.19 -5.12 9.40
C VAL A 186 -0.66 -6.55 9.53
N LEU A 187 -0.27 -7.21 10.62
CA LEU A 187 -0.87 -8.47 11.04
C LEU A 187 -2.02 -8.21 12.02
N PRO A 188 -3.19 -8.85 11.84
CA PRO A 188 -4.28 -8.83 12.82
C PRO A 188 -3.79 -9.33 14.19
N PRO A 189 -4.31 -8.80 15.31
CA PRO A 189 -3.93 -9.25 16.65
C PRO A 189 -4.02 -10.77 16.82
N ALA A 190 -5.06 -11.40 16.25
CA ALA A 190 -5.29 -12.84 16.29
C ALA A 190 -4.19 -13.69 15.63
N LEU A 191 -3.38 -13.12 14.73
CA LEU A 191 -2.30 -13.80 14.00
C LEU A 191 -0.90 -13.35 14.42
N ARG A 192 -0.79 -12.25 15.17
CA ARG A 192 0.50 -11.63 15.48
C ARG A 192 1.39 -12.51 16.36
N ALA A 193 0.87 -13.00 17.48
CA ALA A 193 1.62 -13.86 18.39
C ALA A 193 2.12 -15.13 17.68
N LEU A 194 1.26 -15.75 16.87
CA LEU A 194 1.61 -16.92 16.08
C LEU A 194 2.71 -16.60 15.05
N ALA A 195 2.64 -15.45 14.37
CA ALA A 195 3.69 -15.04 13.45
C ALA A 195 5.04 -14.81 14.15
N ASP A 196 5.03 -14.23 15.36
CA ASP A 196 6.24 -14.01 16.16
C ASP A 196 6.85 -15.34 16.66
N GLU A 197 6.02 -16.34 16.97
CA GLU A 197 6.46 -17.71 17.27
C GLU A 197 7.07 -18.41 16.03
N VAL A 198 6.43 -18.31 14.86
CA VAL A 198 6.97 -18.82 13.58
C VAL A 198 8.33 -18.18 13.26
N ALA A 199 8.45 -16.85 13.41
CA ALA A 199 9.68 -16.13 13.14
C ALA A 199 10.85 -16.54 14.05
N ARG A 200 10.55 -17.01 15.27
CA ARG A 200 11.55 -17.57 16.20
C ARG A 200 11.88 -19.05 15.94
N GLY A 201 11.21 -19.69 14.98
CA GLY A 201 11.43 -21.10 14.63
C GLY A 201 10.74 -22.10 15.54
N GLU A 202 9.68 -21.69 16.26
CA GLU A 202 9.04 -22.49 17.32
C GLU A 202 8.02 -23.52 16.81
N HIS A 203 7.80 -23.58 15.49
CA HIS A 203 6.81 -24.46 14.85
C HIS A 203 7.44 -25.36 13.77
N PRO A 204 8.35 -26.27 14.16
CA PRO A 204 8.97 -27.17 13.21
C PRO A 204 7.90 -28.10 12.60
N GLY A 205 7.78 -28.08 11.27
CA GLY A 205 6.91 -28.97 10.51
C GLY A 205 5.68 -28.32 9.89
N ALA A 206 5.28 -27.11 10.30
CA ALA A 206 4.33 -26.32 9.52
C ALA A 206 5.04 -25.60 8.36
N GLY A 207 4.29 -25.33 7.29
CA GLY A 207 4.74 -24.48 6.20
C GLY A 207 4.76 -22.98 6.57
N PRO A 208 5.11 -22.10 5.61
CA PRO A 208 5.30 -20.69 5.88
C PRO A 208 4.01 -19.99 6.38
N LEU A 209 4.16 -19.09 7.36
CA LEU A 209 3.19 -18.04 7.69
C LEU A 209 3.84 -16.72 7.33
N VAL A 210 3.35 -16.06 6.29
CA VAL A 210 3.97 -14.84 5.76
C VAL A 210 2.94 -13.76 5.49
N HIS A 211 3.34 -12.49 5.62
CA HIS A 211 2.56 -11.39 5.06
C HIS A 211 2.69 -11.39 3.53
N SER A 212 1.70 -10.87 2.80
CA SER A 212 1.75 -10.79 1.31
C SER A 212 3.03 -10.09 0.81
N ALA A 213 3.56 -9.12 1.57
CA ALA A 213 4.85 -8.46 1.34
C ALA A 213 6.05 -9.41 1.13
N GLN A 214 5.94 -10.67 1.57
CA GLN A 214 6.98 -11.69 1.51
C GLN A 214 6.53 -12.92 0.69
N TYR A 215 5.45 -12.79 -0.09
CA TYR A 215 4.82 -13.90 -0.79
C TYR A 215 5.77 -14.60 -1.77
N LEU A 216 6.33 -13.87 -2.76
CA LEU A 216 7.12 -14.47 -3.83
C LEU A 216 8.30 -15.32 -3.36
N PRO A 217 9.15 -14.87 -2.41
CA PRO A 217 10.22 -15.70 -1.87
C PRO A 217 9.75 -17.02 -1.25
N HIS A 218 8.49 -17.09 -0.81
CA HIS A 218 7.91 -18.26 -0.15
C HIS A 218 6.91 -19.03 -1.02
N ARG A 219 6.62 -18.58 -2.25
CA ARG A 219 5.60 -19.15 -3.15
C ARG A 219 5.70 -20.67 -3.29
N ASP A 220 6.90 -21.17 -3.59
CA ASP A 220 7.12 -22.60 -3.77
C ASP A 220 6.97 -23.40 -2.47
N ALA A 221 7.42 -22.85 -1.34
CA ALA A 221 7.25 -23.46 -0.03
C ALA A 221 5.79 -23.47 0.44
N LEU A 222 5.03 -22.42 0.10
CA LEU A 222 3.58 -22.35 0.31
C LEU A 222 2.86 -23.45 -0.49
N ALA A 223 3.14 -23.55 -1.80
CA ALA A 223 2.55 -24.57 -2.67
C ALA A 223 2.90 -26.01 -2.24
N ALA A 224 4.10 -26.22 -1.68
CA ALA A 224 4.53 -27.52 -1.17
C ALA A 224 3.92 -27.89 0.20
N ALA A 225 3.23 -26.98 0.89
CA ALA A 225 2.73 -27.20 2.25
C ALA A 225 1.52 -28.15 2.32
N GLY A 226 0.91 -28.52 1.19
CA GLY A 226 -0.27 -29.39 1.11
C GLY A 226 -1.60 -28.71 1.45
N SER A 227 -1.58 -27.63 2.23
CA SER A 227 -2.72 -26.69 2.32
C SER A 227 -2.27 -25.27 2.63
N VAL A 228 -2.86 -24.29 1.93
CA VAL A 228 -2.58 -22.85 2.07
C VAL A 228 -3.88 -22.12 2.35
N THR A 229 -3.87 -21.19 3.31
CA THR A 229 -4.97 -20.25 3.53
C THR A 229 -4.52 -18.81 3.29
N VAL A 230 -5.19 -18.12 2.36
CA VAL A 230 -5.02 -16.68 2.13
C VAL A 230 -6.03 -15.92 2.98
N VAL A 231 -5.56 -14.97 3.79
CA VAL A 231 -6.39 -14.13 4.66
C VAL A 231 -6.34 -12.68 4.19
N GLY A 232 -7.46 -12.13 3.72
CA GLY A 232 -7.54 -10.75 3.20
C GLY A 232 -8.59 -10.58 2.11
N SER A 233 -8.94 -9.36 1.73
CA SER A 233 -9.93 -9.07 0.66
C SER A 233 -9.39 -8.29 -0.53
N GLY A 234 -8.29 -7.55 -0.35
CA GLY A 234 -7.85 -6.60 -1.36
C GLY A 234 -7.11 -7.26 -2.52
N GLN A 235 -6.66 -6.42 -3.45
CA GLN A 235 -5.90 -6.81 -4.64
C GLN A 235 -4.80 -7.85 -4.36
N SER A 236 -3.95 -7.64 -3.33
CA SER A 236 -2.87 -8.58 -3.03
C SER A 236 -3.36 -9.98 -2.63
N ALA A 237 -4.50 -10.08 -1.95
CA ALA A 237 -5.07 -11.38 -1.59
C ALA A 237 -5.57 -12.12 -2.85
N ALA A 238 -6.21 -11.38 -3.76
CA ALA A 238 -6.69 -11.90 -5.03
C ALA A 238 -5.54 -12.37 -5.94
N GLU A 239 -4.47 -11.57 -6.06
CA GLU A 239 -3.30 -11.92 -6.87
C GLU A 239 -2.58 -13.16 -6.33
N VAL A 240 -2.37 -13.25 -5.01
CA VAL A 240 -1.80 -14.44 -4.37
C VAL A 240 -2.68 -15.65 -4.61
N TYR A 241 -3.99 -15.52 -4.37
CA TYR A 241 -4.92 -16.61 -4.56
C TYR A 241 -4.93 -17.09 -6.01
N ARG A 242 -4.97 -16.16 -6.97
CA ARG A 242 -4.95 -16.48 -8.40
C ARG A 242 -3.67 -17.19 -8.81
N ASP A 243 -2.50 -16.70 -8.38
CA ASP A 243 -1.20 -17.29 -8.72
C ASP A 243 -1.03 -18.70 -8.13
N LEU A 244 -1.55 -18.96 -6.92
CA LEU A 244 -1.55 -20.31 -6.35
C LEU A 244 -2.61 -21.22 -7.00
N LEU A 245 -3.74 -20.68 -7.45
CA LEU A 245 -4.87 -21.47 -7.92
C LEU A 245 -4.52 -22.48 -9.04
N ASP A 246 -3.54 -22.18 -9.90
CA ASP A 246 -3.16 -23.10 -10.99
C ASP A 246 -2.47 -24.39 -10.50
N GLY A 247 -1.89 -24.38 -9.30
CA GLY A 247 -1.16 -25.52 -8.73
C GLY A 247 -2.02 -26.49 -7.91
N VAL A 248 -3.29 -26.17 -7.65
CA VAL A 248 -4.14 -26.90 -6.69
C VAL A 248 -4.33 -28.39 -7.01
N HIS A 249 -4.28 -28.73 -8.30
CA HIS A 249 -4.47 -30.08 -8.81
C HIS A 249 -3.16 -30.89 -8.91
N GLY A 250 -2.02 -30.25 -8.68
CA GLY A 250 -0.69 -30.83 -8.86
C GLY A 250 -0.34 -31.13 -10.32
N ASP A 251 0.90 -31.56 -10.52
CA ASP A 251 1.40 -32.09 -11.79
C ASP A 251 2.31 -33.32 -11.54
N ALA A 252 2.97 -33.82 -12.58
CA ALA A 252 3.88 -34.96 -12.46
C ALA A 252 5.08 -34.72 -11.52
N ARG A 253 5.38 -33.47 -11.17
CA ARG A 253 6.53 -33.05 -10.36
C ARG A 253 6.15 -32.56 -8.97
N ARG A 254 4.90 -32.16 -8.74
CA ARG A 254 4.42 -31.59 -7.47
C ARG A 254 3.03 -32.11 -7.12
N PRO A 255 2.81 -32.61 -5.89
CA PRO A 255 1.46 -32.97 -5.44
C PRO A 255 0.55 -31.74 -5.42
N GLY A 256 -0.75 -31.96 -5.61
CA GLY A 256 -1.77 -30.92 -5.42
C GLY A 256 -1.91 -30.49 -3.96
N TYR A 257 -2.65 -29.42 -3.73
CA TYR A 257 -2.86 -28.86 -2.40
C TYR A 257 -4.23 -28.19 -2.28
N ARG A 258 -4.70 -28.04 -1.04
CA ARG A 258 -5.91 -27.28 -0.75
C ARG A 258 -5.61 -25.79 -0.66
N LEU A 259 -6.38 -24.94 -1.32
CA LEU A 259 -6.20 -23.49 -1.30
C LEU A 259 -7.46 -22.80 -0.77
N ASP A 260 -7.41 -22.18 0.40
CA ASP A 260 -8.56 -21.48 0.98
C ASP A 260 -8.37 -19.96 0.92
N TRP A 261 -9.47 -19.21 0.77
CA TRP A 261 -9.47 -17.75 0.85
C TRP A 261 -10.50 -17.28 1.88
N VAL A 262 -10.02 -16.63 2.93
CA VAL A 262 -10.85 -16.10 4.02
C VAL A 262 -10.82 -14.58 4.03
N THR A 263 -12.00 -13.97 4.01
CA THR A 263 -12.14 -12.51 4.10
C THR A 263 -13.25 -12.09 5.05
N ARG A 264 -12.97 -11.07 5.86
CA ARG A 264 -13.97 -10.39 6.70
C ARG A 264 -14.95 -9.55 5.86
N SER A 265 -14.57 -9.20 4.64
CA SER A 265 -15.43 -8.41 3.76
C SER A 265 -16.66 -9.24 3.37
N PRO A 266 -17.84 -8.61 3.24
CA PRO A 266 -19.08 -9.34 2.99
C PRO A 266 -19.08 -10.03 1.62
N ARG A 267 -18.23 -9.57 0.69
CA ARG A 267 -18.07 -10.08 -0.67
C ARG A 267 -16.60 -9.90 -1.11
N PHE A 268 -16.22 -10.57 -2.20
CA PHE A 268 -15.06 -10.20 -3.01
C PHE A 268 -15.49 -9.03 -3.91
N PHE A 269 -15.22 -7.81 -3.47
CA PHE A 269 -15.74 -6.61 -4.14
C PHE A 269 -14.72 -6.06 -5.14
N PRO A 270 -15.15 -5.71 -6.37
CA PRO A 270 -14.28 -5.00 -7.29
C PRO A 270 -14.01 -3.59 -6.76
N MET A 271 -12.89 -3.02 -7.18
CA MET A 271 -12.60 -1.60 -7.02
C MET A 271 -13.56 -0.82 -7.91
N GLU A 272 -14.24 0.15 -7.31
CA GLU A 272 -15.16 1.02 -8.05
C GLU A 272 -14.35 1.95 -8.96
N TYR A 273 -14.57 1.84 -10.27
CA TYR A 273 -13.77 2.52 -11.29
C TYR A 273 -14.62 3.22 -12.35
N THR A 274 -15.90 3.48 -12.03
CA THR A 274 -16.77 4.30 -12.89
C THR A 274 -16.35 5.77 -12.86
N LYS A 275 -16.47 6.45 -14.00
CA LYS A 275 -15.91 7.80 -14.21
C LYS A 275 -16.42 8.86 -13.23
N LEU A 276 -17.71 8.84 -12.88
CA LEU A 276 -18.25 9.78 -11.89
C LEU A 276 -17.67 9.52 -10.50
N THR A 277 -17.45 8.27 -10.14
CA THR A 277 -16.80 7.93 -8.87
C THR A 277 -15.33 8.33 -8.86
N LEU A 278 -14.64 8.19 -9.99
CA LEU A 278 -13.25 8.65 -10.14
C LEU A 278 -13.09 10.15 -9.96
N GLU A 279 -14.12 10.97 -10.16
CA GLU A 279 -14.03 12.40 -9.80
C GLU A 279 -13.85 12.64 -8.30
N MET A 280 -14.05 11.63 -7.44
CA MET A 280 -13.69 11.72 -6.03
C MET A 280 -12.17 11.71 -5.81
N THR A 281 -11.36 11.29 -6.78
CA THR A 281 -9.89 11.45 -6.72
C THR A 281 -9.47 12.83 -7.24
N SER A 282 -10.01 13.88 -6.62
CA SER A 282 -9.87 15.27 -7.05
C SER A 282 -9.46 16.22 -5.92
N PRO A 283 -8.92 17.41 -6.25
CA PRO A 283 -8.69 18.48 -5.28
C PRO A 283 -9.96 18.82 -4.51
N GLU A 284 -11.09 18.96 -5.20
CA GLU A 284 -12.37 19.39 -4.64
C GLU A 284 -12.92 18.38 -3.62
N TYR A 285 -12.81 17.09 -3.92
CA TYR A 285 -13.22 16.08 -2.96
C TYR A 285 -12.27 16.03 -1.75
N THR A 286 -10.97 16.26 -1.98
CA THR A 286 -9.99 16.36 -0.89
C THR A 286 -10.32 17.54 0.03
N ASP A 287 -10.67 18.71 -0.52
CA ASP A 287 -11.14 19.87 0.24
C ASP A 287 -12.41 19.55 1.04
N HIS A 288 -13.41 18.94 0.37
CA HIS A 288 -14.65 18.52 1.01
C HIS A 288 -14.39 17.56 2.16
N PHE A 289 -13.62 16.50 1.94
CA PHE A 289 -13.32 15.47 2.94
C PHE A 289 -12.52 16.03 4.11
N HIS A 290 -11.52 16.88 3.86
CA HIS A 290 -10.66 17.49 4.88
C HIS A 290 -11.47 18.37 5.85
N ALA A 291 -12.46 19.11 5.32
CA ALA A 291 -13.35 19.96 6.10
C ALA A 291 -14.34 19.19 7.02
N LEU A 292 -14.49 17.86 6.85
CA LEU A 292 -15.41 17.08 7.66
C LEU A 292 -14.88 16.83 9.08
N PRO A 293 -15.79 16.73 10.08
CA PRO A 293 -15.43 16.30 11.43
C PRO A 293 -14.72 14.94 11.44
N LEU A 294 -13.84 14.74 12.42
CA LEU A 294 -13.00 13.55 12.54
C LEU A 294 -13.82 12.25 12.51
N GLU A 295 -14.95 12.21 13.23
CA GLU A 295 -15.82 11.04 13.33
C GLU A 295 -16.41 10.67 11.97
N LEU A 296 -16.79 11.68 11.18
CA LEU A 296 -17.35 11.47 9.85
C LEU A 296 -16.27 11.02 8.87
N ARG A 297 -15.06 11.60 8.91
CA ARG A 297 -13.91 11.10 8.13
C ARG A 297 -13.60 9.64 8.46
N GLN A 298 -13.68 9.23 9.73
CA GLN A 298 -13.48 7.84 10.14
C GLN A 298 -14.58 6.91 9.62
N LEU A 299 -15.84 7.36 9.64
CA LEU A 299 -16.96 6.61 9.08
C LEU A 299 -16.78 6.41 7.57
N LEU A 300 -16.58 7.51 6.84
CA LEU A 300 -16.38 7.49 5.39
C LEU A 300 -15.16 6.66 4.99
N GLY A 301 -14.03 6.77 5.70
CA GLY A 301 -12.85 5.95 5.44
C GLY A 301 -13.10 4.43 5.58
N ARG A 302 -14.10 4.00 6.38
CA ARG A 302 -14.53 2.60 6.45
C ARG A 302 -15.48 2.21 5.32
N GLU A 303 -16.42 3.09 4.96
CA GLU A 303 -17.44 2.82 3.93
C GLU A 303 -16.88 2.90 2.51
N GLN A 304 -15.94 3.82 2.27
CA GLN A 304 -15.34 4.10 0.97
C GLN A 304 -14.16 3.16 0.62
N ARG A 305 -13.94 2.10 1.38
CA ARG A 305 -12.89 1.11 1.09
C ARG A 305 -13.03 0.49 -0.31
N GLY A 306 -14.26 0.39 -0.82
CA GLY A 306 -14.52 -0.06 -2.19
C GLY A 306 -13.87 0.81 -3.28
N LEU A 307 -13.55 2.07 -2.99
CA LEU A 307 -12.98 3.01 -3.95
C LEU A 307 -11.48 2.82 -4.19
N TYR A 308 -10.75 2.21 -3.23
CA TYR A 308 -9.28 2.13 -3.30
C TYR A 308 -8.67 0.84 -2.70
N LYS A 309 -9.45 0.01 -1.99
CA LYS A 309 -9.01 -1.28 -1.39
C LYS A 309 -9.65 -2.50 -2.08
N GLY A 310 -10.36 -2.30 -3.19
CA GLY A 310 -11.01 -3.36 -3.96
C GLY A 310 -10.05 -4.15 -4.86
N ILE A 311 -10.58 -5.20 -5.47
CA ILE A 311 -9.87 -6.04 -6.47
C ILE A 311 -10.14 -5.46 -7.86
N SER A 312 -9.21 -5.50 -8.82
CA SER A 312 -9.57 -5.15 -10.20
C SER A 312 -10.72 -6.05 -10.71
N GLY A 313 -11.70 -5.48 -11.42
CA GLY A 313 -12.82 -6.25 -11.97
C GLY A 313 -12.35 -7.43 -12.81
N ASP A 314 -11.38 -7.18 -13.70
CA ASP A 314 -10.77 -8.20 -14.56
C ASP A 314 -10.18 -9.38 -13.76
N LEU A 315 -9.55 -9.13 -12.60
CA LEU A 315 -8.96 -10.20 -11.79
C LEU A 315 -10.02 -11.00 -11.02
N VAL A 316 -11.12 -10.37 -10.62
CA VAL A 316 -12.27 -11.08 -10.05
C VAL A 316 -12.81 -12.09 -11.07
N ASP A 317 -12.99 -11.65 -12.31
CA ASP A 317 -13.48 -12.50 -13.40
C ASP A 317 -12.44 -13.58 -13.77
N GLU A 318 -11.15 -13.24 -13.84
CA GLU A 318 -10.07 -14.20 -14.11
C GLU A 318 -10.02 -15.33 -13.07
N ILE A 319 -10.19 -15.00 -11.79
CA ILE A 319 -10.23 -16.02 -10.72
C ILE A 319 -11.42 -16.96 -10.93
N TYR A 320 -12.59 -16.42 -11.29
CA TYR A 320 -13.78 -17.23 -11.53
C TYR A 320 -13.61 -18.14 -12.75
N ASP A 321 -13.10 -17.61 -13.86
CA ASP A 321 -12.83 -18.37 -15.08
C ASP A 321 -11.79 -19.47 -14.85
N ALA A 322 -10.76 -19.19 -14.06
CA ALA A 322 -9.77 -20.18 -13.65
C ALA A 322 -10.40 -21.30 -12.79
N LEU A 323 -11.24 -20.95 -11.81
CA LEU A 323 -11.99 -21.92 -11.00
C LEU A 323 -12.89 -22.80 -11.88
N TYR A 324 -13.63 -22.19 -12.81
CA TYR A 324 -14.51 -22.89 -13.74
C TYR A 324 -13.72 -23.89 -14.60
N ARG A 325 -12.62 -23.44 -15.21
CA ARG A 325 -11.71 -24.30 -15.99
C ARG A 325 -11.15 -25.46 -15.17
N LEU A 326 -10.69 -25.21 -13.95
CA LEU A 326 -10.12 -26.24 -13.08
C LEU A 326 -11.16 -27.23 -12.55
N SER A 327 -12.45 -26.88 -12.62
CA SER A 327 -13.55 -27.73 -12.16
C SER A 327 -14.03 -28.78 -13.17
N LEU A 328 -13.55 -28.73 -14.42
CA LEU A 328 -14.07 -29.53 -15.54
C LEU A 328 -14.07 -31.04 -15.27
N ASP A 329 -12.95 -31.58 -14.76
CA ASP A 329 -12.79 -33.03 -14.58
C ASP A 329 -13.00 -33.48 -13.12
N ARG A 330 -12.89 -32.55 -12.17
CA ARG A 330 -12.97 -32.82 -10.73
C ARG A 330 -13.17 -31.52 -9.93
N PRO A 331 -13.78 -31.59 -8.73
CA PRO A 331 -13.90 -30.41 -7.86
C PRO A 331 -12.55 -29.76 -7.57
N VAL A 332 -12.52 -28.44 -7.56
CA VAL A 332 -11.32 -27.68 -7.15
C VAL A 332 -11.16 -27.79 -5.64
N PRO A 333 -9.98 -28.16 -5.10
CA PRO A 333 -9.76 -28.30 -3.66
C PRO A 333 -9.60 -26.93 -3.00
N THR A 334 -10.69 -26.18 -2.91
CA THR A 334 -10.71 -24.82 -2.38
C THR A 334 -11.94 -24.54 -1.52
N THR A 335 -11.85 -23.52 -0.67
CA THR A 335 -13.00 -22.91 0.01
C THR A 335 -12.81 -21.40 0.03
N LEU A 336 -13.79 -20.65 -0.47
CA LEU A 336 -13.85 -19.19 -0.39
C LEU A 336 -14.88 -18.78 0.67
N LEU A 337 -14.44 -18.06 1.70
CA LEU A 337 -15.26 -17.63 2.84
C LEU A 337 -15.31 -16.11 2.90
N THR A 338 -16.51 -15.55 2.76
CA THR A 338 -16.79 -14.13 2.98
C THR A 338 -17.39 -13.89 4.35
N ASP A 339 -17.47 -12.62 4.78
CA ASP A 339 -18.06 -12.23 6.06
C ASP A 339 -17.48 -12.99 7.27
N THR A 340 -16.21 -13.43 7.14
CA THR A 340 -15.56 -14.37 8.04
C THR A 340 -14.27 -13.76 8.60
N GLU A 341 -14.24 -13.58 9.91
CA GLU A 341 -13.10 -13.01 10.64
C GLU A 341 -12.26 -14.11 11.31
N VAL A 342 -10.93 -13.98 11.25
CA VAL A 342 -10.01 -14.78 12.08
C VAL A 342 -9.98 -14.16 13.49
N VAL A 343 -10.59 -14.84 14.47
CA VAL A 343 -10.69 -14.33 15.85
C VAL A 343 -9.61 -14.89 16.78
N ALA A 344 -9.02 -16.03 16.43
CA ALA A 344 -7.84 -16.59 17.09
C ALA A 344 -7.09 -17.53 16.13
N ALA A 345 -5.81 -17.74 16.39
CA ALA A 345 -5.01 -18.76 15.71
C ALA A 345 -4.05 -19.42 16.70
N ARG A 346 -3.72 -20.69 16.45
CA ARG A 346 -2.71 -21.44 17.21
C ARG A 346 -1.99 -22.43 16.31
N TYR A 347 -0.82 -22.87 16.74
CA TYR A 347 -0.14 -24.02 16.17
C TYR A 347 -0.53 -25.30 16.92
N GLU A 348 -0.83 -26.37 16.18
CA GLU A 348 -0.97 -27.72 16.70
C GLU A 348 0.18 -28.59 16.16
N PRO A 349 1.08 -29.10 17.02
CA PRO A 349 2.13 -30.00 16.57
C PRO A 349 1.50 -31.29 16.09
N ALA A 350 2.15 -31.94 15.14
CA ALA A 350 1.70 -33.24 14.67
C ALA A 350 1.66 -34.23 15.82
N ALA A 351 0.58 -35.02 15.90
CA ALA A 351 0.49 -36.07 16.90
C ALA A 351 1.67 -37.04 16.71
N ARG A 352 2.51 -37.18 17.74
CA ARG A 352 3.46 -38.30 17.80
C ARG A 352 2.60 -39.56 17.81
N GLY A 353 2.66 -40.35 16.74
CA GLY A 353 1.91 -41.59 16.61
C GLY A 353 2.03 -42.41 17.91
N ARG A 354 0.90 -42.71 18.52
CA ARG A 354 0.83 -43.71 19.60
C ARG A 354 1.23 -45.03 18.94
N GLY A 355 2.37 -45.59 19.34
CA GLY A 355 3.08 -46.69 18.69
C GLY A 355 2.24 -47.62 17.81
N ASP A 356 2.48 -47.54 16.50
CA ASP A 356 2.06 -48.57 15.57
C ASP A 356 3.23 -49.53 15.36
N THR A 357 3.30 -50.55 16.21
CA THR A 357 4.11 -51.74 15.96
C THR A 357 3.36 -52.58 14.91
N GLY A 358 3.50 -52.25 13.63
CA GLY A 358 2.81 -53.02 12.59
C GLY A 358 3.08 -52.55 11.18
N ALA A 359 3.81 -53.36 10.42
CA ALA A 359 4.02 -53.31 8.98
C ALA A 359 4.89 -52.17 8.42
N ALA A 360 6.08 -52.58 7.94
CA ALA A 360 7.02 -51.77 7.18
C ALA A 360 6.41 -51.32 5.84
N GLY A 361 5.81 -50.13 5.83
CA GLY A 361 5.73 -49.27 4.66
C GLY A 361 6.88 -48.26 4.70
N GLU A 362 7.40 -47.87 3.54
CA GLU A 362 8.44 -46.83 3.44
C GLU A 362 8.02 -45.57 4.22
N PRO A 363 8.91 -44.99 5.05
CA PRO A 363 8.61 -43.74 5.73
C PRO A 363 8.41 -42.64 4.69
N ASP A 364 7.25 -42.02 4.70
CA ASP A 364 7.01 -40.76 4.00
C ASP A 364 8.09 -39.76 4.44
N ALA A 365 8.84 -39.18 3.51
CA ALA A 365 10.05 -38.40 3.81
C ALA A 365 9.76 -37.12 4.62
N ALA A 366 8.49 -36.75 4.76
CA ALA A 366 8.00 -35.77 5.70
C ALA A 366 7.23 -36.50 6.81
N GLY A 367 7.81 -36.60 8.01
CA GLY A 367 7.09 -37.08 9.20
C GLY A 367 5.78 -36.31 9.45
N PRO A 368 4.97 -36.72 10.43
CA PRO A 368 3.71 -36.02 10.71
C PRO A 368 4.04 -34.55 10.98
N ALA A 369 3.35 -33.67 10.29
CA ALA A 369 3.66 -32.25 10.25
C ALA A 369 2.61 -31.44 10.98
N GLY A 370 3.05 -30.42 11.71
CA GLY A 370 2.16 -29.54 12.45
C GLY A 370 1.29 -28.68 11.55
N GLU A 371 0.17 -28.21 12.10
CA GLU A 371 -0.82 -27.40 11.40
C GLU A 371 -1.12 -26.13 12.19
N TYR A 372 -1.50 -25.09 11.47
CA TYR A 372 -2.13 -23.91 12.04
C TYR A 372 -3.64 -24.14 12.12
N VAL A 373 -4.23 -23.82 13.27
CA VAL A 373 -5.68 -23.88 13.48
C VAL A 373 -6.22 -22.47 13.66
N LEU A 374 -7.03 -22.05 12.69
CA LEU A 374 -7.70 -20.75 12.67
C LEU A 374 -9.10 -20.90 13.23
N ARG A 375 -9.43 -20.12 14.26
CA ARG A 375 -10.81 -19.97 14.71
C ARG A 375 -11.45 -18.84 13.93
N LEU A 376 -12.44 -19.19 13.12
CA LEU A 376 -13.13 -18.32 12.18
C LEU A 376 -14.52 -18.00 12.72
N ARG A 377 -14.94 -16.74 12.67
CA ARG A 377 -16.30 -16.30 13.03
C ARG A 377 -17.00 -15.72 11.81
N HIS A 378 -18.12 -16.29 11.41
CA HIS A 378 -18.98 -15.71 10.36
C HIS A 378 -19.94 -14.71 10.98
N ALA A 379 -19.93 -13.45 10.52
CA ALA A 379 -20.63 -12.36 11.21
C ALA A 379 -22.15 -12.50 11.15
N GLN A 380 -22.74 -12.77 9.97
CA GLN A 380 -24.17 -12.96 9.79
C GLN A 380 -24.72 -14.20 10.51
N LEU A 381 -23.97 -15.31 10.54
CA LEU A 381 -24.42 -16.53 11.21
C LEU A 381 -24.19 -16.48 12.73
N GLY A 382 -23.27 -15.63 13.21
CA GLY A 382 -22.85 -15.60 14.61
C GLY A 382 -22.20 -16.90 15.09
N ARG A 383 -21.67 -17.72 14.17
CA ARG A 383 -21.07 -19.04 14.48
C ARG A 383 -19.57 -19.02 14.33
N GLU A 384 -18.88 -19.77 15.19
CA GLU A 384 -17.45 -20.01 15.11
C GLU A 384 -17.16 -21.43 14.62
N VAL A 385 -16.15 -21.57 13.76
CA VAL A 385 -15.64 -22.86 13.27
C VAL A 385 -14.11 -22.86 13.28
N GLU A 386 -13.51 -24.05 13.38
CA GLU A 386 -12.06 -24.19 13.21
C GLU A 386 -11.72 -24.58 11.77
N ARG A 387 -10.68 -23.95 11.22
CA ARG A 387 -10.08 -24.31 9.93
C ARG A 387 -8.60 -24.62 10.13
N ARG A 388 -8.20 -25.84 9.78
CA ARG A 388 -6.79 -26.29 9.85
C ARG A 388 -6.09 -26.05 8.53
N THR A 389 -4.88 -25.54 8.54
CA THR A 389 -4.06 -25.30 7.33
C THR A 389 -2.58 -25.43 7.66
N ARG A 390 -1.74 -25.69 6.66
CA ARG A 390 -0.30 -25.89 6.87
C ARG A 390 0.53 -24.68 6.51
N ALA A 391 -0.03 -23.74 5.76
CA ALA A 391 0.61 -22.49 5.40
C ALA A 391 -0.41 -21.34 5.37
N LEU A 392 0.06 -20.13 5.65
CA LEU A 392 -0.75 -18.92 5.66
C LEU A 392 -0.10 -17.81 4.86
N VAL A 393 -0.90 -17.16 4.01
CA VAL A 393 -0.57 -15.85 3.46
C VAL A 393 -1.52 -14.82 4.05
N VAL A 394 -0.98 -13.91 4.84
CA VAL A 394 -1.73 -12.84 5.50
C VAL A 394 -1.64 -11.59 4.61
N ALA A 395 -2.65 -11.36 3.78
CA ALA A 395 -2.77 -10.25 2.85
C ALA A 395 -3.67 -9.14 3.42
N THR A 396 -3.34 -8.67 4.63
CA THR A 396 -4.16 -7.75 5.44
C THR A 396 -3.76 -6.29 5.32
N GLY A 397 -2.88 -5.98 4.36
CA GLY A 397 -2.53 -4.63 3.98
C GLY A 397 -1.48 -3.99 4.90
N TYR A 398 -1.42 -2.67 4.83
CA TYR A 398 -0.37 -1.87 5.46
C TYR A 398 -1.00 -0.72 6.23
N ALA A 399 -0.27 -0.17 7.20
CA ALA A 399 -0.65 1.04 7.91
C ALA A 399 0.52 2.02 8.01
N ALA A 400 0.20 3.31 7.95
CA ALA A 400 1.12 4.36 8.32
C ALA A 400 1.32 4.36 9.84
N SER A 401 2.51 4.75 10.28
CA SER A 401 2.83 4.98 11.69
C SER A 401 3.73 6.20 11.82
N VAL A 402 3.69 6.85 12.97
CA VAL A 402 4.60 7.97 13.28
C VAL A 402 5.98 7.35 13.58
N PRO A 403 7.02 7.65 12.77
CA PRO A 403 8.33 7.06 13.00
C PRO A 403 8.98 7.58 14.29
N ALA A 404 9.59 6.67 15.06
CA ALA A 404 10.24 7.01 16.33
C ALA A 404 11.41 8.00 16.19
N PHE A 405 12.03 8.09 15.00
CA PHE A 405 13.08 9.09 14.75
C PHE A 405 12.58 10.54 14.86
N LEU A 406 11.26 10.78 14.90
CA LEU A 406 10.66 12.09 15.10
C LEU A 406 10.41 12.44 16.57
N ASP A 407 10.63 11.51 17.50
CA ASP A 407 10.41 11.74 18.93
C ASP A 407 11.08 13.02 19.46
N PRO A 408 12.31 13.40 19.04
CA PRO A 408 12.95 14.63 19.52
C PRO A 408 12.23 15.92 19.08
N VAL A 409 11.61 15.91 17.89
CA VAL A 409 10.86 17.05 17.34
C VAL A 409 9.35 16.92 17.50
N ARG A 410 8.88 15.91 18.24
CA ARG A 410 7.45 15.63 18.41
C ARG A 410 6.65 16.84 18.93
N HIS A 411 7.27 17.69 19.75
CA HIS A 411 6.68 18.91 20.28
C HIS A 411 6.42 20.01 19.24
N LEU A 412 6.99 19.90 18.04
CA LEU A 412 6.76 20.79 16.90
C LEU A 412 5.64 20.28 15.98
N LEU A 413 5.21 19.02 16.15
CA LEU A 413 4.27 18.35 15.26
C LEU A 413 2.86 18.35 15.85
N ARG A 414 1.86 18.49 14.97
CA ARG A 414 0.44 18.38 15.31
C ARG A 414 -0.01 16.93 15.26
N PHE A 415 -0.78 16.53 16.26
CA PHE A 415 -1.37 15.20 16.35
C PHE A 415 -2.88 15.31 16.61
N ASP A 416 -3.63 14.39 16.00
CA ASP A 416 -5.05 14.22 16.29
C ASP A 416 -5.27 13.50 17.63
N GLU A 417 -6.54 13.39 18.04
CA GLU A 417 -6.95 12.72 19.28
C GLU A 417 -6.59 11.22 19.33
N LEU A 418 -6.23 10.61 18.19
CA LEU A 418 -5.81 9.23 18.06
C LEU A 418 -4.28 9.07 17.99
N GLY A 419 -3.52 10.15 18.17
CA GLY A 419 -2.06 10.15 18.15
C GLY A 419 -1.45 9.99 16.75
N ARG A 420 -2.22 10.23 15.69
CA ARG A 420 -1.73 10.27 14.30
C ARG A 420 -1.43 11.73 13.93
N PHE A 421 -0.70 11.96 12.84
CA PHE A 421 -0.47 13.32 12.37
C PHE A 421 -1.78 14.06 12.07
N ASP A 422 -1.93 15.27 12.60
CA ASP A 422 -3.00 16.17 12.18
C ASP A 422 -2.51 16.98 10.96
N VAL A 423 -2.66 16.35 9.80
CA VAL A 423 -2.13 16.84 8.53
C VAL A 423 -3.04 17.95 7.98
N ALA A 424 -2.48 19.14 7.82
CA ALA A 424 -3.16 20.25 7.17
C ALA A 424 -3.35 19.99 5.67
N ARG A 425 -4.21 20.79 5.04
CA ARG A 425 -4.62 20.63 3.64
C ARG A 425 -3.47 20.71 2.62
N ASP A 426 -2.38 21.35 3.01
CA ASP A 426 -1.15 21.50 2.23
C ASP A 426 -0.10 20.41 2.54
N TYR A 427 -0.52 19.33 3.21
CA TYR A 427 0.31 18.20 3.62
C TYR A 427 1.31 18.48 4.74
N THR A 428 1.19 19.61 5.44
CA THR A 428 2.06 19.95 6.58
C THR A 428 1.54 19.46 7.92
N VAL A 429 2.45 19.13 8.83
CA VAL A 429 2.13 18.63 10.18
C VAL A 429 2.70 19.49 11.29
N ASP A 430 3.16 20.70 10.96
CA ASP A 430 3.69 21.69 11.89
C ASP A 430 3.09 23.08 11.59
N ASP A 431 3.22 24.01 12.53
CA ASP A 431 2.70 25.37 12.37
C ASP A 431 3.59 26.25 11.48
N ALA A 432 4.88 25.92 11.38
CA ALA A 432 5.83 26.63 10.51
C ALA A 432 5.72 26.20 9.03
N ARG A 433 4.89 25.19 8.72
CA ARG A 433 4.70 24.64 7.37
C ARG A 433 5.99 24.09 6.76
N ARG A 434 6.83 23.45 7.58
CA ARG A 434 8.14 22.92 7.19
C ARG A 434 8.26 21.40 7.24
N VAL A 435 7.32 20.71 7.88
CA VAL A 435 7.30 19.24 7.95
C VAL A 435 6.13 18.72 7.13
N HIS A 436 6.43 18.07 6.01
CA HIS A 436 5.46 17.54 5.05
C HIS A 436 5.32 16.02 5.20
N VAL A 437 4.13 15.49 4.96
CA VAL A 437 3.85 14.04 4.97
C VAL A 437 3.26 13.61 3.64
N LEU A 438 3.86 12.57 3.02
CA LEU A 438 3.38 11.95 1.79
C LEU A 438 2.98 10.50 2.05
N ASN A 439 1.73 10.15 1.78
CA ASN A 439 1.14 8.82 1.97
C ASN A 439 1.06 8.37 3.44
N GLY A 440 0.88 9.33 4.36
CA GLY A 440 0.61 9.14 5.79
C GLY A 440 -0.69 9.83 6.25
N GLU A 441 -1.50 10.31 5.31
CA GLU A 441 -2.60 11.25 5.51
C GLU A 441 -3.97 10.73 5.03
N GLU A 442 -4.14 9.42 4.86
CA GLU A 442 -5.42 8.79 4.45
C GLU A 442 -6.59 9.25 5.35
N HIS A 443 -6.36 9.45 6.64
CA HIS A 443 -7.39 9.88 7.58
C HIS A 443 -7.78 11.36 7.46
N THR A 444 -7.00 12.20 6.78
CA THR A 444 -7.29 13.64 6.56
C THR A 444 -7.60 13.98 5.11
N HIS A 445 -7.06 13.24 4.14
CA HIS A 445 -7.24 13.51 2.70
C HIS A 445 -8.01 12.40 1.98
N GLY A 446 -8.39 11.33 2.67
CA GLY A 446 -9.26 10.28 2.12
C GLY A 446 -8.57 9.49 1.01
N ILE A 447 -9.31 9.22 -0.05
CA ILE A 447 -8.93 8.27 -1.11
C ILE A 447 -7.75 8.74 -1.98
N THR A 448 -7.45 10.05 -2.00
CA THR A 448 -6.34 10.61 -2.79
C THR A 448 -4.97 10.38 -2.16
N ALA A 449 -4.91 10.11 -0.85
CA ALA A 449 -3.64 9.96 -0.12
C ALA A 449 -2.77 8.79 -0.64
N PRO A 450 -3.28 7.56 -0.78
CA PRO A 450 -2.48 6.44 -1.31
C PRO A 450 -2.40 6.40 -2.84
N ASP A 451 -3.12 7.29 -3.55
CA ASP A 451 -3.22 7.23 -5.01
C ASP A 451 -1.97 7.81 -5.69
N LEU A 452 -1.38 7.00 -6.59
CA LEU A 452 -0.28 7.43 -7.45
C LEU A 452 -0.74 8.49 -8.47
N GLY A 453 -2.02 8.47 -8.87
CA GLY A 453 -2.62 9.50 -9.74
C GLY A 453 -2.52 10.91 -9.18
N PHE A 454 -2.43 11.02 -7.84
CA PHE A 454 -2.31 12.29 -7.13
C PHE A 454 -0.90 12.58 -6.61
N ALA A 455 0.08 11.73 -6.92
CA ALA A 455 1.46 11.88 -6.44
C ALA A 455 2.12 13.15 -6.95
N ALA A 456 2.14 13.37 -8.27
CA ALA A 456 2.78 14.54 -8.86
C ALA A 456 2.05 15.85 -8.50
N TRP A 457 0.71 15.83 -8.45
CA TRP A 457 -0.10 16.97 -7.99
C TRP A 457 0.25 17.38 -6.55
N ARG A 458 0.32 16.40 -5.64
CA ARG A 458 0.71 16.64 -4.25
C ARG A 458 2.16 17.15 -4.13
N ASN A 459 3.07 16.62 -4.95
CA ASN A 459 4.43 17.13 -5.02
C ASN A 459 4.49 18.59 -5.49
N ALA A 460 3.63 19.00 -6.43
CA ALA A 460 3.50 20.40 -6.84
C ALA A 460 3.03 21.29 -5.68
N VAL A 461 2.06 20.84 -4.86
CA VAL A 461 1.62 21.55 -3.64
C VAL A 461 2.75 21.71 -2.62
N VAL A 462 3.55 20.65 -2.40
CA VAL A 462 4.72 20.69 -1.51
C VAL A 462 5.76 21.66 -2.04
N LEU A 463 6.12 21.59 -3.32
CA LEU A 463 7.09 22.51 -3.94
C LEU A 463 6.62 23.96 -3.90
N ARG A 464 5.31 24.21 -4.05
CA ARG A 464 4.74 25.55 -3.87
C ARG A 464 4.96 26.09 -2.46
N THR A 465 4.85 25.24 -1.45
CA THR A 465 5.11 25.62 -0.05
C THR A 465 6.61 25.81 0.21
N VAL A 466 7.46 24.92 -0.31
CA VAL A 466 8.93 24.99 -0.15
C VAL A 466 9.51 26.25 -0.79
N THR A 467 9.06 26.59 -2.00
CA THR A 467 9.62 27.71 -2.79
C THR A 467 8.89 29.03 -2.56
N GLY A 468 7.70 29.00 -1.96
CA GLY A 468 6.83 30.17 -1.83
C GLY A 468 6.23 30.67 -3.14
N ARG A 469 6.35 29.91 -4.24
CA ARG A 469 5.82 30.25 -5.58
C ARG A 469 5.22 29.04 -6.25
N GLU A 470 4.29 29.25 -7.17
CA GLU A 470 3.74 28.14 -7.97
C GLU A 470 4.74 27.74 -9.06
N VAL A 471 5.52 26.69 -8.79
CA VAL A 471 6.50 26.14 -9.75
C VAL A 471 5.82 25.33 -10.85
N TYR A 472 4.87 24.50 -10.44
CA TYR A 472 4.02 23.70 -11.31
C TYR A 472 2.57 24.15 -11.04
N PRO A 473 1.76 24.42 -12.08
CA PRO A 473 0.35 24.72 -11.90
C PRO A 473 -0.33 23.62 -11.09
N VAL A 474 -1.16 24.02 -10.12
CA VAL A 474 -1.92 23.10 -9.28
C VAL A 474 -3.39 23.27 -9.63
N GLU A 475 -3.99 22.26 -10.26
CA GLU A 475 -5.42 22.32 -10.56
C GLU A 475 -6.22 22.41 -9.26
N GLU A 476 -7.09 23.42 -9.17
CA GLU A 476 -8.02 23.60 -8.05
C GLU A 476 -9.38 22.95 -8.34
N ARG A 477 -9.71 22.78 -9.63
CA ARG A 477 -10.98 22.19 -10.06
C ARG A 477 -10.80 21.32 -11.31
N ILE A 478 -11.18 20.04 -11.22
CA ILE A 478 -11.16 19.06 -12.33
C ILE A 478 -12.48 18.29 -12.48
N ALA A 479 -13.32 18.24 -11.44
CA ALA A 479 -14.55 17.48 -11.42
C ALA A 479 -15.73 18.26 -12.03
N PHE A 480 -16.60 17.55 -12.76
CA PHE A 480 -17.91 18.07 -13.14
C PHE A 480 -18.86 18.14 -11.93
N GLN A 481 -18.70 17.23 -10.96
CA GLN A 481 -19.47 17.23 -9.72
C GLN A 481 -19.13 18.42 -8.81
N THR A 482 -20.08 18.72 -7.92
CA THR A 482 -19.85 19.59 -6.77
C THR A 482 -20.01 18.74 -5.52
N PHE A 483 -18.98 18.67 -4.68
CA PHE A 483 -19.02 17.92 -3.43
C PHE A 483 -19.45 18.84 -2.29
N GLY A 484 -20.51 18.46 -1.57
CA GLY A 484 -21.17 19.32 -0.57
C GLY A 484 -22.38 20.05 -1.14
N LEU A 485 -22.60 21.29 -0.72
CA LEU A 485 -23.69 22.14 -1.20
C LEU A 485 -23.15 23.14 -2.23
N PRO A 486 -23.93 23.51 -3.26
CA PRO A 486 -23.56 24.58 -4.20
C PRO A 486 -23.37 25.93 -3.49
N ASP A 487 -22.38 26.72 -3.92
CA ASP A 487 -22.09 28.05 -3.35
C ASP A 487 -23.22 29.08 -3.59
N ASP A 488 -24.07 28.85 -4.60
CA ASP A 488 -25.24 29.66 -4.94
C ASP A 488 -26.51 29.25 -4.17
N ALA A 489 -26.42 28.23 -3.30
CA ALA A 489 -27.49 27.90 -2.38
C ALA A 489 -27.63 29.00 -1.32
N GLY A 490 -28.72 29.78 -1.39
CA GLY A 490 -29.08 30.74 -0.34
C GLY A 490 -29.15 30.06 1.04
N PRO A 491 -29.02 30.82 2.15
CA PRO A 491 -28.91 30.25 3.49
C PRO A 491 -30.12 29.35 3.79
N ALA A 492 -29.87 28.04 3.85
CA ALA A 492 -30.88 27.09 4.25
C ALA A 492 -31.20 27.33 5.74
N THR A 493 -32.48 27.53 6.05
CA THR A 493 -32.99 27.45 7.42
C THR A 493 -32.62 26.09 7.98
N ALA A 494 -31.72 26.04 8.97
CA ALA A 494 -31.42 24.80 9.67
C ALA A 494 -32.74 24.16 10.13
N PRO A 495 -33.00 22.87 9.85
CA PRO A 495 -34.15 22.22 10.43
C PRO A 495 -34.03 22.32 11.96
N PRO A 496 -35.14 22.57 12.69
CA PRO A 496 -35.09 22.63 14.14
C PRO A 496 -34.46 21.33 14.66
N PRO A 497 -33.65 21.38 15.73
CA PRO A 497 -32.98 20.22 16.26
C PRO A 497 -34.04 19.14 16.49
N THR A 498 -34.00 18.07 15.69
CA THR A 498 -34.83 16.91 15.94
C THR A 498 -34.40 16.37 17.29
N ALA A 499 -35.29 16.50 18.28
CA ALA A 499 -35.14 15.84 19.56
C ALA A 499 -34.77 14.38 19.28
N SER A 500 -33.65 13.97 19.89
CA SER A 500 -33.11 12.62 19.90
C SER A 500 -34.20 11.56 19.72
N ARG A 501 -34.24 10.91 18.55
CA ARG A 501 -34.94 9.63 18.38
C ARG A 501 -34.06 8.53 18.96
N THR A 502 -33.74 8.61 20.25
CA THR A 502 -33.17 7.50 21.03
C THR A 502 -34.12 7.01 22.13
N ALA A 503 -35.42 7.33 22.07
CA ALA A 503 -36.40 6.87 23.06
C ALA A 503 -37.64 6.12 22.52
N ASP A 504 -37.83 5.95 21.21
CA ASP A 504 -39.05 5.26 20.69
C ASP A 504 -38.83 3.87 20.06
N ALA A 505 -37.59 3.38 20.00
CA ALA A 505 -37.34 1.98 19.65
C ALA A 505 -37.61 0.99 20.82
N ALA A 506 -37.86 1.49 22.03
CA ALA A 506 -38.19 0.68 23.20
C ALA A 506 -39.71 0.54 23.44
N ALA A 507 -40.56 1.30 22.75
CA ALA A 507 -42.02 1.22 22.90
C ALA A 507 -42.73 0.38 21.81
N SER A 508 -42.05 0.05 20.69
CA SER A 508 -42.63 -0.81 19.64
C SER A 508 -42.42 -2.31 19.85
N ALA A 509 -41.67 -2.72 20.88
CA ALA A 509 -41.50 -4.14 21.24
C ALA A 509 -42.42 -4.59 22.41
N ALA A 510 -43.14 -3.67 23.06
CA ALA A 510 -44.03 -3.98 24.19
C ALA A 510 -45.53 -4.06 23.84
N THR A 511 -45.90 -3.81 22.58
CA THR A 511 -47.31 -3.81 22.12
C THR A 511 -47.63 -4.92 21.12
N ALA A 512 -46.64 -5.71 20.67
CA ALA A 512 -46.84 -6.90 19.82
C ALA A 512 -46.99 -8.22 20.61
N GLY A 513 -47.04 -8.15 21.95
CA GLY A 513 -47.19 -9.32 22.84
C GLY A 513 -48.55 -9.48 23.50
N ARG A 514 -49.57 -8.69 23.13
CA ARG A 514 -50.92 -8.75 23.74
C ARG A 514 -52.05 -8.62 22.72
N THR A 515 -52.08 -9.49 21.71
CA THR A 515 -53.29 -9.87 20.98
C THR A 515 -53.14 -11.28 20.40
N ALA A 516 -53.08 -12.26 21.28
CA ALA A 516 -53.37 -13.66 20.95
C ALA A 516 -54.20 -14.23 22.10
N GLY A 517 -55.52 -14.14 21.96
CA GLY A 517 -56.48 -14.63 22.94
C GLY A 517 -57.88 -14.08 22.66
N GLU A 518 -58.79 -14.98 22.33
CA GLU A 518 -60.25 -14.82 22.26
C GLU A 518 -60.85 -14.18 21.00
N ALA A 519 -61.26 -15.01 20.03
CA ALA A 519 -62.70 -15.29 19.80
C ALA A 519 -62.92 -16.18 18.56
N ARG A 520 -63.42 -17.39 18.83
CA ARG A 520 -64.17 -18.36 17.99
C ARG A 520 -63.55 -18.93 16.73
#